data_AF-W6QC85-F1
#
_entry.id   AF-W6QC85-F1
#
_cell.length_a   1.000
_cell.length_b   1.000
_cell.length_c   1.000
_cell.angle_alpha   90.00
_cell.angle_beta   90.00
_cell.angle_gamma   90.00
#
_symmetry.space_group_name_H-M   'P 1'
#
loop_
_entity.id
_entity.type
_entity.pdbx_description
1 polymer ?
#
loop_
_entity_poly.entity_id
_entity_poly.type
_entity_poly.pdbx_seq_one_letter_code
_entity_poly.pdbx_strand_id
1 'polypeptide(L)'
;MAFDPMKSFLEEMSLPEQLLEVYSTLLSCCSSNDLENLKIASTALKILAIINRNLSILELSWVVALGTTQHVTTVDALAKLVDHQRVMRLIHQFIAHVEFRDVRKHQVRLVHQSVKEFVLKNFVSNQPWRHGPISREPDDMILDQRYESLQAFILDICARYLLLEDIGRRTLFSEELVAIAELPQGSDIFNDNEGSIEYDGHCTWDAWEEDMINFDPTDRGFREFFVYASCHWLNHFCTITAEHIPSLETIEKICQAGSTRLSNWIQQNCRPGCTLTPRFEFESSLYDPLSITSLYGSVAMLRDMLENSSFDKNGFLEQSAMRAAHEIFR
;
A
#
# COMPACT_ATOMS: atom_id res chain seq x y z
N MET A 1 35.72 2.74 -2.18
CA MET A 1 34.88 2.90 -3.40
C MET A 1 34.96 1.62 -4.24
N ALA A 2 34.25 0.57 -3.84
CA ALA A 2 34.28 -0.74 -4.55
C ALA A 2 32.92 -1.47 -4.54
N PHE A 3 31.84 -0.83 -4.08
CA PHE A 3 30.51 -1.44 -3.97
C PHE A 3 29.66 -1.31 -5.26
N ASP A 4 30.03 -0.40 -6.17
CA ASP A 4 29.29 -0.18 -7.44
C ASP A 4 29.44 -1.30 -8.48
N PRO A 5 30.65 -1.83 -8.78
CA PRO A 5 30.79 -2.81 -9.86
C PRO A 5 30.06 -4.13 -9.55
N MET A 6 30.02 -4.50 -8.28
CA MET A 6 29.35 -5.73 -7.84
C MET A 6 27.83 -5.56 -7.82
N LYS A 7 27.33 -4.35 -7.57
CA LYS A 7 25.91 -4.02 -7.65
C LYS A 7 25.44 -4.03 -9.11
N SER A 8 26.16 -3.37 -10.01
CA SER A 8 25.87 -3.38 -11.45
C SER A 8 25.97 -4.79 -12.05
N PHE A 9 26.97 -5.59 -11.64
CA PHE A 9 27.08 -6.98 -12.09
C PHE A 9 25.88 -7.84 -11.65
N LEU A 10 25.38 -7.65 -10.43
CA LEU A 10 24.19 -8.35 -9.93
C LEU A 10 22.89 -7.86 -10.60
N GLU A 11 22.83 -6.57 -10.97
CA GLU A 11 21.71 -5.99 -11.73
C GLU A 11 21.69 -6.49 -13.19
N GLU A 12 22.86 -6.72 -13.81
CA GLU A 12 23.00 -7.28 -15.16
C GLU A 12 22.76 -8.80 -15.24
N MET A 13 22.80 -9.51 -14.11
CA MET A 13 22.56 -10.96 -14.08
C MET A 13 21.06 -11.27 -14.18
N SER A 14 20.59 -11.48 -15.41
CA SER A 14 19.24 -11.98 -15.66
C SER A 14 18.96 -13.33 -14.96
N LEU A 15 17.74 -13.49 -14.43
CA LEU A 15 17.26 -14.76 -13.87
C LEU A 15 17.55 -15.93 -14.83
N PRO A 16 18.30 -16.98 -14.40
CA PRO A 16 18.59 -18.12 -15.25
C PRO A 16 17.32 -18.81 -15.75
N GLU A 17 17.26 -19.17 -17.03
CA GLU A 17 16.09 -19.79 -17.67
C GLU A 17 15.60 -21.05 -16.93
N GLN A 18 16.53 -21.85 -16.40
CA GLN A 18 16.21 -23.04 -15.62
C GLN A 18 15.47 -22.71 -14.31
N LEU A 19 15.81 -21.59 -13.66
CA LEU A 19 15.17 -21.16 -12.42
C LEU A 19 13.78 -20.58 -12.70
N LEU A 20 13.63 -19.86 -13.83
CA LEU A 20 12.35 -19.41 -14.35
C LEU A 20 11.39 -20.59 -14.60
N GLU A 21 11.88 -21.67 -15.21
CA GLU A 21 11.12 -22.90 -15.47
C GLU A 21 10.70 -23.60 -14.17
N VAL A 22 11.61 -23.66 -13.18
CA VAL A 22 11.31 -24.20 -11.84
C VAL A 22 10.18 -23.42 -11.17
N TYR A 23 10.25 -22.09 -11.12
CA TYR A 23 9.20 -21.27 -10.52
C TYR A 23 7.86 -21.39 -11.25
N SER A 24 7.89 -21.46 -12.58
CA SER A 24 6.69 -21.67 -13.40
C SER A 24 6.04 -23.03 -13.11
N THR A 25 6.86 -24.09 -13.01
CA THR A 25 6.40 -25.44 -12.68
C THR A 25 5.82 -25.49 -11.27
N LEU A 26 6.51 -24.89 -10.28
CA LEU A 26 6.02 -24.83 -8.90
C LEU A 26 4.67 -24.14 -8.80
N LEU A 27 4.48 -23.04 -9.54
CA LEU A 27 3.22 -22.30 -9.53
C LEU A 27 2.08 -23.10 -10.17
N SER A 28 2.34 -23.78 -11.28
CA SER A 28 1.39 -24.70 -11.93
C SER A 28 0.99 -25.84 -10.98
N CYS A 29 1.95 -26.45 -10.29
CA CYS A 29 1.70 -27.48 -9.29
C CYS A 29 0.86 -26.95 -8.12
N CYS A 30 1.23 -25.81 -7.54
CA CYS A 30 0.52 -25.22 -6.40
C CYS A 30 -0.92 -24.83 -6.75
N SER A 31 -1.15 -24.34 -7.98
CA SER A 31 -2.49 -23.98 -8.47
C SER A 31 -3.33 -25.16 -8.91
N SER A 32 -2.76 -26.39 -8.97
CA SER A 32 -3.42 -27.57 -9.53
C SER A 32 -3.96 -27.36 -10.95
N ASN A 33 -3.35 -26.44 -11.72
CA ASN A 33 -3.83 -25.95 -13.02
C ASN A 33 -5.27 -25.38 -13.01
N ASP A 34 -5.78 -25.01 -11.84
CA ASP A 34 -7.04 -24.28 -11.73
C ASP A 34 -6.80 -22.78 -11.95
N LEU A 35 -7.60 -22.19 -12.85
CA LEU A 35 -7.45 -20.79 -13.26
C LEU A 35 -7.69 -19.83 -12.09
N GLU A 36 -8.63 -20.15 -11.20
CA GLU A 36 -8.95 -19.32 -10.04
C GLU A 36 -7.80 -19.32 -9.03
N ASN A 37 -7.27 -20.50 -8.69
CA ASN A 37 -6.08 -20.65 -7.85
C ASN A 37 -4.86 -19.95 -8.45
N LEU A 38 -4.66 -20.05 -9.76
CA LEU A 38 -3.58 -19.36 -10.46
C LEU A 38 -3.75 -17.83 -10.36
N LYS A 39 -4.98 -17.33 -10.47
CA LYS A 39 -5.29 -15.90 -10.27
C LYS A 39 -4.96 -15.45 -8.85
N ILE A 40 -5.38 -16.22 -7.84
CA ILE A 40 -5.10 -15.92 -6.42
C ILE A 40 -3.59 -15.91 -6.15
N ALA A 41 -2.89 -16.96 -6.57
CA ALA A 41 -1.45 -17.10 -6.36
C ALA A 41 -0.67 -15.99 -7.08
N SER A 42 -1.00 -15.73 -8.35
CA SER A 42 -0.35 -14.66 -9.13
C SER A 42 -0.59 -13.28 -8.53
N THR A 43 -1.81 -12.96 -8.11
CA THR A 43 -2.14 -11.70 -7.43
C THR A 43 -1.34 -11.56 -6.13
N ALA A 44 -1.26 -12.61 -5.31
CA ALA A 44 -0.48 -12.59 -4.07
C ALA A 44 1.01 -12.34 -4.33
N LEU A 45 1.59 -13.02 -5.33
CA LEU A 45 3.00 -12.86 -5.69
C LEU A 45 3.29 -11.46 -6.27
N LYS A 46 2.41 -10.93 -7.13
CA LYS A 46 2.47 -9.53 -7.63
C LYS A 46 2.57 -8.55 -6.47
N ILE A 47 1.67 -8.68 -5.50
CA ILE A 47 1.61 -7.81 -4.31
C ILE A 47 2.90 -7.92 -3.51
N LEU A 48 3.34 -9.14 -3.17
CA LEU A 48 4.55 -9.36 -2.38
C LEU A 48 5.83 -8.86 -3.05
N ALA A 49 5.85 -8.71 -4.38
CA ALA A 49 7.01 -8.19 -5.11
C ALA A 49 7.21 -6.67 -4.95
N ILE A 50 6.13 -5.93 -4.67
CA ILE A 50 6.10 -4.46 -4.71
C ILE A 50 5.60 -3.78 -3.43
N ILE A 51 5.20 -4.54 -2.41
CA ILE A 51 4.84 -4.00 -1.10
C ILE A 51 6.01 -3.27 -0.44
N ASN A 52 5.68 -2.18 0.27
CA ASN A 52 6.67 -1.31 0.93
C ASN A 52 7.05 -1.78 2.35
N ARG A 53 6.34 -2.76 2.90
CA ARG A 53 6.62 -3.43 4.17
C ARG A 53 6.12 -4.85 4.15
N ASN A 54 6.62 -5.70 5.04
CA ASN A 54 6.06 -7.05 5.20
C ASN A 54 4.56 -6.96 5.55
N LEU A 55 3.78 -7.85 4.95
CA LEU A 55 2.36 -7.95 5.23
C LEU A 55 2.09 -9.01 6.29
N SER A 56 1.00 -8.86 7.02
CA SER A 56 0.44 -9.95 7.80
C SER A 56 -0.30 -10.95 6.90
N ILE A 57 -0.58 -12.14 7.43
CA ILE A 57 -1.36 -13.15 6.69
C ILE A 57 -2.75 -12.56 6.36
N LEU A 58 -3.36 -11.86 7.32
CA LEU A 58 -4.67 -11.25 7.10
C LEU A 58 -4.59 -10.10 6.09
N GLU A 59 -3.63 -9.17 6.23
CA GLU A 59 -3.43 -8.08 5.27
C GLU A 59 -3.31 -8.61 3.84
N LEU A 60 -2.42 -9.59 3.62
CA LEU A 60 -2.22 -10.21 2.32
C LEU A 60 -3.52 -10.83 1.78
N SER A 61 -4.29 -11.50 2.63
CA SER A 61 -5.52 -12.17 2.21
C SER A 61 -6.61 -11.18 1.81
N TRP A 62 -6.72 -10.06 2.51
CA TRP A 62 -7.64 -8.98 2.18
C TRP A 62 -7.29 -8.30 0.86
N VAL A 63 -6.02 -7.96 0.65
CA VAL A 63 -5.57 -7.33 -0.59
C VAL A 63 -5.68 -8.28 -1.79
N VAL A 64 -5.45 -9.59 -1.59
CA VAL A 64 -5.64 -10.61 -2.65
C VAL A 64 -7.11 -10.80 -2.99
N ALA A 65 -8.01 -10.84 -2.00
CA ALA A 65 -9.45 -10.92 -2.24
C ALA A 65 -9.95 -9.72 -3.05
N LEU A 66 -9.49 -8.52 -2.72
CA LEU A 66 -9.86 -7.31 -3.48
C LEU A 66 -9.17 -7.27 -4.86
N GLY A 67 -7.92 -7.71 -4.97
CA GLY A 67 -7.18 -7.77 -6.22
C GLY A 67 -7.71 -8.80 -7.23
N THR A 68 -8.46 -9.79 -6.76
CA THR A 68 -9.06 -10.84 -7.62
C THR A 68 -10.53 -10.58 -7.99
N THR A 69 -11.17 -9.55 -7.40
CA THR A 69 -12.58 -9.21 -7.62
C THR A 69 -12.77 -7.76 -8.08
N GLN A 70 -13.86 -7.48 -8.80
CA GLN A 70 -14.10 -6.16 -9.42
C GLN A 70 -15.34 -5.42 -8.87
N HIS A 71 -16.19 -6.06 -8.06
CA HIS A 71 -17.52 -5.53 -7.70
C HIS A 71 -17.80 -5.55 -6.19
N VAL A 72 -16.83 -5.14 -5.39
CA VAL A 72 -16.96 -5.06 -3.93
C VAL A 72 -17.05 -3.60 -3.50
N THR A 73 -18.14 -3.23 -2.85
CA THR A 73 -18.39 -1.83 -2.41
C THR A 73 -18.32 -1.65 -0.90
N THR A 74 -18.43 -2.73 -0.11
CA THR A 74 -18.41 -2.68 1.36
C THR A 74 -17.35 -3.59 1.95
N VAL A 75 -16.89 -3.25 3.14
CA VAL A 75 -15.90 -4.01 3.90
C VAL A 75 -16.45 -5.39 4.28
N ASP A 76 -17.74 -5.47 4.66
CA ASP A 76 -18.39 -6.73 5.02
C ASP A 76 -18.60 -7.66 3.81
N ALA A 77 -18.81 -7.09 2.61
CA ALA A 77 -18.85 -7.89 1.38
C ALA A 77 -17.46 -8.45 1.04
N LEU A 78 -16.40 -7.66 1.23
CA LEU A 78 -15.03 -8.11 1.05
C LEU A 78 -14.66 -9.23 2.03
N ALA A 79 -15.01 -9.08 3.31
CA ALA A 79 -14.72 -10.07 4.36
C ALA A 79 -15.20 -11.49 4.02
N LYS A 80 -16.33 -11.62 3.30
CA LYS A 80 -16.88 -12.92 2.87
C LYS A 80 -16.03 -13.63 1.82
N LEU A 81 -15.15 -12.91 1.14
CA LEU A 81 -14.28 -13.41 0.07
C LEU A 81 -12.87 -13.71 0.55
N VAL A 82 -12.52 -13.30 1.77
CA VAL A 82 -11.17 -13.47 2.33
C VAL A 82 -10.97 -14.92 2.75
N ASP A 83 -10.03 -15.59 2.09
CA ASP A 83 -9.61 -16.96 2.43
C ASP A 83 -8.10 -17.01 2.63
N HIS A 84 -7.68 -16.79 3.89
CA HIS A 84 -6.27 -16.76 4.24
C HIS A 84 -5.59 -18.13 4.12
N GLN A 85 -6.31 -19.22 4.39
CA GLN A 85 -5.75 -20.56 4.31
C GLN A 85 -5.45 -20.94 2.87
N ARG A 86 -6.38 -20.62 1.94
CA ARG A 86 -6.19 -20.85 0.50
C ARG A 86 -5.03 -20.03 -0.03
N VAL A 87 -4.96 -18.73 0.29
CA VAL A 87 -3.86 -17.86 -0.16
C VAL A 87 -2.52 -18.42 0.29
N MET A 88 -2.36 -18.70 1.59
CA MET A 88 -1.08 -19.18 2.13
C MET A 88 -0.69 -20.55 1.56
N ARG A 89 -1.65 -21.47 1.40
CA ARG A 89 -1.41 -22.78 0.76
C ARG A 89 -0.91 -22.63 -0.68
N LEU A 90 -1.41 -21.66 -1.43
CA LEU A 90 -1.02 -21.49 -2.84
C LEU A 90 0.38 -20.89 -3.02
N ILE A 91 0.85 -20.08 -2.07
CA ILE A 91 2.12 -19.36 -2.20
C ILE A 91 3.24 -19.88 -1.27
N HIS A 92 2.98 -20.88 -0.43
CA HIS A 92 3.92 -21.34 0.61
C HIS A 92 5.34 -21.66 0.10
N GLN A 93 5.49 -22.11 -1.15
CA GLN A 93 6.78 -22.41 -1.77
C GLN A 93 7.61 -21.16 -2.15
N PHE A 94 6.97 -19.99 -2.19
CA PHE A 94 7.57 -18.74 -2.66
C PHE A 94 7.84 -17.74 -1.53
N ILE A 95 7.37 -18.03 -0.32
CA ILE A 95 7.48 -17.14 0.83
C ILE A 95 8.46 -17.69 1.86
N ALA A 96 9.04 -16.80 2.65
CA ALA A 96 9.84 -17.18 3.81
C ALA A 96 8.99 -17.92 4.85
N HIS A 97 9.62 -18.51 5.86
CA HIS A 97 8.90 -19.16 6.95
C HIS A 97 7.93 -18.19 7.64
N VAL A 98 6.70 -18.65 7.86
CA VAL A 98 5.60 -17.89 8.46
C VAL A 98 5.04 -18.64 9.67
N GLU A 99 4.89 -17.94 10.78
CA GLU A 99 4.24 -18.39 12.00
C GLU A 99 2.72 -18.25 11.88
N PHE A 100 2.01 -19.36 11.69
CA PHE A 100 0.53 -19.36 11.57
C PHE A 100 -0.22 -19.11 12.88
N ARG A 101 0.47 -19.06 14.02
CA ARG A 101 -0.16 -18.78 15.32
C ARG A 101 -0.58 -17.33 15.46
N ASP A 102 0.22 -16.42 14.90
CA ASP A 102 -0.07 -14.99 14.86
C ASP A 102 -0.28 -14.55 13.42
N VAL A 103 -1.54 -14.55 12.99
CA VAL A 103 -1.95 -14.18 11.63
C VAL A 103 -1.89 -12.67 11.38
N ARG A 104 -1.70 -11.84 12.42
CA ARG A 104 -1.61 -10.38 12.35
C ARG A 104 -0.17 -9.87 12.32
N LYS A 105 0.81 -10.70 12.71
CA LYS A 105 2.24 -10.38 12.59
C LYS A 105 2.66 -10.10 11.15
N HIS A 106 3.39 -9.00 10.93
CA HIS A 106 3.92 -8.56 9.64
C HIS A 106 5.15 -9.36 9.19
N GLN A 107 4.91 -10.58 8.70
CA GLN A 107 5.97 -11.58 8.46
C GLN A 107 6.00 -12.13 7.03
N VAL A 108 4.96 -11.90 6.23
CA VAL A 108 4.87 -12.50 4.90
C VAL A 108 5.74 -11.72 3.93
N ARG A 109 6.79 -12.39 3.43
CA ARG A 109 7.74 -11.88 2.44
C ARG A 109 8.19 -13.00 1.51
N LEU A 110 8.65 -12.63 0.32
CA LEU A 110 9.23 -13.58 -0.63
C LEU A 110 10.47 -14.25 -0.04
N VAL A 111 10.68 -15.53 -0.36
CA VAL A 111 11.81 -16.32 0.13
C VAL A 111 13.16 -15.83 -0.42
N HIS A 112 13.17 -15.33 -1.66
CA HIS A 112 14.39 -14.92 -2.34
C HIS A 112 14.13 -13.83 -3.40
N GLN A 113 15.13 -13.00 -3.68
CA GLN A 113 15.06 -11.92 -4.68
C GLN A 113 14.77 -12.43 -6.09
N SER A 114 15.26 -13.61 -6.46
CA SER A 114 14.96 -14.27 -7.74
C SER A 114 13.47 -14.53 -7.95
N VAL A 115 12.67 -14.69 -6.88
CA VAL A 115 11.21 -14.80 -6.98
C VAL A 115 10.60 -13.45 -7.34
N LYS A 116 11.12 -12.36 -6.78
CA LYS A 116 10.70 -10.99 -7.14
C LYS A 116 10.99 -10.71 -8.61
N GLU A 117 12.18 -11.06 -9.09
CA GLU A 117 12.55 -10.96 -10.51
C GLU A 117 11.66 -11.83 -11.40
N PHE A 118 11.38 -13.07 -11.00
CA PHE A 118 10.43 -13.95 -11.68
C PHE A 118 9.05 -13.29 -11.82
N VAL A 119 8.56 -12.66 -10.74
CA VAL A 119 7.27 -11.95 -10.75
C VAL A 119 7.31 -10.77 -11.72
N LEU A 120 8.33 -9.93 -11.62
CA LEU A 120 8.51 -8.77 -12.50
C LEU A 120 8.58 -9.20 -13.98
N LYS A 121 9.28 -10.29 -14.31
CA LYS A 121 9.42 -10.74 -15.70
C LYS A 121 8.14 -11.35 -16.31
N ASN A 122 7.33 -12.07 -15.53
CA ASN A 122 6.22 -12.88 -16.09
C ASN A 122 4.82 -12.27 -15.95
N PHE A 123 4.60 -11.36 -15.01
CA PHE A 123 3.23 -11.04 -14.56
C PHE A 123 2.67 -9.69 -14.98
N VAL A 124 3.36 -8.96 -15.85
CA VAL A 124 2.97 -7.59 -16.23
C VAL A 124 1.91 -7.54 -17.33
N SER A 125 1.78 -8.58 -18.15
CA SER A 125 0.72 -8.62 -19.14
C SER A 125 -0.56 -9.19 -18.53
N ASN A 126 -1.66 -8.43 -18.53
CA ASN A 126 -3.02 -8.92 -18.28
C ASN A 126 -3.53 -9.92 -19.35
N GLN A 127 -2.62 -10.53 -20.14
CA GLN A 127 -2.93 -11.60 -21.07
C GLN A 127 -2.77 -12.96 -20.38
N PRO A 128 -3.59 -13.96 -20.76
CA PRO A 128 -3.32 -15.34 -20.38
C PRO A 128 -1.93 -15.71 -20.88
N TRP A 129 -1.10 -16.14 -19.93
CA TRP A 129 0.15 -16.89 -20.07
C TRP A 129 0.42 -17.31 -21.53
N ARG A 130 1.25 -16.53 -22.25
CA ARG A 130 1.74 -16.94 -23.57
C ARG A 130 3.09 -17.61 -23.40
N HIS A 131 3.13 -18.91 -23.71
CA HIS A 131 4.37 -19.56 -24.12
C HIS A 131 4.81 -18.93 -25.45
N GLY A 132 5.70 -17.94 -25.40
CA GLY A 132 6.24 -17.27 -26.57
C GLY A 132 7.62 -16.71 -26.29
N PRO A 133 8.51 -16.64 -27.30
CA PRO A 133 9.89 -16.21 -27.10
C PRO A 133 9.93 -14.76 -26.61
N ILE A 134 10.71 -14.54 -25.54
CA ILE A 134 10.94 -13.25 -24.91
C ILE A 134 11.62 -12.32 -25.94
N SER A 135 11.01 -11.17 -26.21
CA SER A 135 11.57 -10.16 -27.12
C SER A 135 12.86 -9.56 -26.53
N ARG A 136 13.87 -9.38 -27.38
CA ARG A 136 15.19 -8.80 -27.05
C ARG A 136 15.17 -7.27 -27.13
N GLU A 137 14.36 -6.64 -26.30
CA GLU A 137 14.49 -5.20 -26.03
C GLU A 137 15.44 -5.00 -24.82
N PRO A 138 16.07 -3.82 -24.65
CA PRO A 138 16.99 -3.58 -23.53
C PRO A 138 16.29 -3.85 -22.19
N ASP A 139 16.83 -4.81 -21.42
CA ASP A 139 16.16 -5.44 -20.26
C ASP A 139 15.75 -4.41 -19.19
N ASP A 140 16.52 -3.31 -19.04
CA ASP A 140 16.28 -2.27 -18.02
C ASP A 140 15.02 -1.42 -18.28
N MET A 141 14.81 -0.92 -19.50
CA MET A 141 13.62 -0.10 -19.81
C MET A 141 12.32 -0.91 -19.68
N ILE A 142 12.37 -2.20 -20.00
CA ILE A 142 11.23 -3.11 -19.86
C ILE A 142 10.95 -3.39 -18.38
N LEU A 143 11.99 -3.57 -17.56
CA LEU A 143 11.84 -3.81 -16.12
C LEU A 143 11.24 -2.60 -15.40
N ASP A 144 11.64 -1.38 -15.77
CA ASP A 144 11.07 -0.15 -15.22
C ASP A 144 9.57 -0.01 -15.56
N GLN A 145 9.20 -0.22 -16.82
CA GLN A 145 7.79 -0.21 -17.25
C GLN A 145 6.96 -1.29 -16.54
N ARG A 146 7.55 -2.48 -16.35
CA ARG A 146 6.93 -3.60 -15.63
C ARG A 146 6.72 -3.29 -14.16
N TYR A 147 7.72 -2.66 -13.54
CA TYR A 147 7.63 -2.20 -12.17
C TYR A 147 6.51 -1.17 -12.02
N GLU A 148 6.47 -0.15 -12.88
CA GLU A 148 5.41 0.87 -12.88
C GLU A 148 4.01 0.25 -13.04
N SER A 149 3.84 -0.73 -13.93
CA SER A 149 2.57 -1.44 -14.10
C SER A 149 2.12 -2.18 -12.83
N LEU A 150 3.05 -2.80 -12.10
CA LEU A 150 2.73 -3.42 -10.80
C LEU A 150 2.44 -2.37 -9.72
N GLN A 151 3.13 -1.22 -9.75
CA GLN A 151 2.82 -0.08 -8.87
C GLN A 151 1.40 0.44 -9.11
N ALA A 152 0.99 0.56 -10.37
CA ALA A 152 -0.38 0.91 -10.73
C ALA A 152 -1.39 -0.14 -10.25
N PHE A 153 -1.02 -1.43 -10.33
CA PHE A 153 -1.87 -2.52 -9.86
C PHE A 153 -2.15 -2.45 -8.35
N ILE A 154 -1.13 -2.24 -7.51
CA ILE A 154 -1.37 -2.10 -6.06
C ILE A 154 -2.04 -0.78 -5.72
N LEU A 155 -1.73 0.30 -6.44
CA LEU A 155 -2.38 1.59 -6.27
C LEU A 155 -3.89 1.47 -6.51
N ASP A 156 -4.31 0.77 -7.58
CA ASP A 156 -5.72 0.46 -7.85
C ASP A 156 -6.36 -0.29 -6.66
N ILE A 157 -5.68 -1.30 -6.11
CA ILE A 157 -6.23 -2.06 -4.97
C ILE A 157 -6.35 -1.17 -3.72
N CYS A 158 -5.30 -0.40 -3.40
CA CYS A 158 -5.33 0.55 -2.29
C CYS A 158 -6.46 1.58 -2.47
N ALA A 159 -6.59 2.14 -3.67
CA ALA A 159 -7.62 3.12 -3.99
C ALA A 159 -9.03 2.52 -3.88
N ARG A 160 -9.26 1.32 -4.44
CA ARG A 160 -10.55 0.62 -4.31
C ARG A 160 -10.87 0.27 -2.88
N TYR A 161 -9.87 -0.10 -2.08
CA TYR A 161 -10.08 -0.34 -0.65
C TYR A 161 -10.50 0.94 0.04
N LEU A 162 -9.74 2.02 -0.14
CA LEU A 162 -10.04 3.33 0.41
C LEU A 162 -11.36 3.91 -0.09
N LEU A 163 -11.92 3.43 -1.20
CA LEU A 163 -13.23 3.84 -1.75
C LEU A 163 -14.40 3.00 -1.24
N LEU A 164 -14.18 1.95 -0.45
CA LEU A 164 -15.28 1.19 0.16
C LEU A 164 -16.22 2.13 0.93
N GLU A 165 -17.52 1.89 0.83
CA GLU A 165 -18.56 2.77 1.36
C GLU A 165 -18.42 2.98 2.87
N ASP A 166 -18.08 1.92 3.61
CA ASP A 166 -17.90 1.96 5.07
C ASP A 166 -16.84 2.97 5.49
N ILE A 167 -15.72 3.04 4.76
CA ILE A 167 -14.60 3.96 5.04
C ILE A 167 -15.02 5.42 4.83
N GLY A 168 -16.03 5.69 4.00
CA GLY A 168 -16.54 7.04 3.77
C GLY A 168 -17.66 7.44 4.74
N ARG A 169 -18.22 6.49 5.49
CA ARG A 169 -19.36 6.71 6.38
C ARG A 169 -18.99 6.68 7.86
N ARG A 170 -17.95 5.93 8.24
CA ARG A 170 -17.49 5.77 9.63
C ARG A 170 -16.31 6.69 9.91
N THR A 171 -16.19 7.21 11.12
CA THR A 171 -14.98 7.92 11.55
C THR A 171 -13.99 6.93 12.17
N LEU A 172 -12.70 7.10 11.83
CA LEU A 172 -11.61 6.29 12.39
C LEU A 172 -11.56 6.43 13.91
N PHE A 173 -11.54 7.66 14.40
CA PHE A 173 -11.58 7.95 15.83
C PHE A 173 -13.02 8.10 16.30
N SER A 174 -13.34 7.45 17.42
CA SER A 174 -14.57 7.68 18.17
C SER A 174 -14.38 8.90 19.09
N GLU A 175 -15.48 9.47 19.58
CA GLU A 175 -15.39 10.57 20.55
C GLU A 175 -14.61 10.14 21.81
N GLU A 176 -14.73 8.87 22.21
CA GLU A 176 -13.98 8.31 23.32
C GLU A 176 -12.48 8.23 23.02
N LEU A 177 -12.07 7.77 21.83
CA LEU A 177 -10.66 7.72 21.46
C LEU A 177 -10.06 9.13 21.31
N VAL A 178 -10.84 10.10 20.83
CA VAL A 178 -10.42 11.51 20.83
C VAL A 178 -10.20 11.98 22.26
N ALA A 179 -11.14 11.71 23.17
CA ALA A 179 -10.98 12.10 24.58
C ALA A 179 -9.77 11.42 25.25
N ILE A 180 -9.46 10.16 24.91
CA ILE A 180 -8.28 9.46 25.44
C ILE A 180 -6.98 10.01 24.85
N ALA A 181 -6.97 10.42 23.57
CA ALA A 181 -5.80 11.01 22.93
C ALA A 181 -5.41 12.36 23.57
N GLU A 182 -6.37 13.10 24.13
CA GLU A 182 -6.13 14.34 24.87
C GLU A 182 -5.58 14.12 26.30
N LEU A 183 -5.57 12.87 26.80
CA LEU A 183 -4.98 12.56 28.10
C LEU A 183 -3.45 12.39 27.99
N PRO A 184 -2.70 12.69 29.05
CA PRO A 184 -1.25 12.43 29.10
C PRO A 184 -0.96 10.96 28.74
N GLN A 185 -0.15 10.76 27.70
CA GLN A 185 0.26 9.43 27.25
C GLN A 185 1.49 9.01 28.07
N GLY A 186 1.36 7.97 28.90
CA GLY A 186 2.46 7.46 29.73
C GLY A 186 1.96 6.56 30.87
N SER A 187 2.74 5.54 31.22
CA SER A 187 2.40 4.51 32.20
C SER A 187 2.63 4.90 33.67
N ASP A 188 3.16 6.10 33.95
CA ASP A 188 3.52 6.51 35.32
C ASP A 188 2.91 7.86 35.74
N ILE A 189 1.60 7.84 36.02
CA ILE A 189 0.86 9.00 36.58
C ILE A 189 1.37 9.40 37.98
N PHE A 190 2.23 8.58 38.61
CA PHE A 190 2.77 8.80 39.96
C PHE A 190 4.22 9.25 39.99
N ASN A 191 4.84 9.47 38.83
CA ASN A 191 6.24 9.84 38.73
C ASN A 191 6.34 11.19 38.00
N ASP A 192 6.33 12.27 38.78
CA ASP A 192 6.32 13.68 38.34
C ASP A 192 7.56 14.11 37.51
N ASN A 193 8.40 13.17 37.08
CA ASN A 193 9.71 13.41 36.48
C ASN A 193 9.83 12.96 35.01
N GLU A 194 8.84 12.27 34.45
CA GLU A 194 8.77 11.99 33.01
C GLU A 194 7.78 12.96 32.38
N GLY A 195 8.32 13.96 31.65
CA GLY A 195 7.52 14.82 30.79
C GLY A 195 6.80 14.02 29.69
N SER A 196 5.97 14.69 28.91
CA SER A 196 5.39 14.11 27.69
C SER A 196 6.48 13.40 26.88
N ILE A 197 6.23 12.15 26.47
CA ILE A 197 7.11 11.37 25.59
C ILE A 197 7.06 12.01 24.20
N GLU A 198 7.59 13.21 24.05
CA GLU A 198 7.80 13.85 22.76
C GLU A 198 8.88 13.08 22.02
N TYR A 199 8.68 12.90 20.71
CA TYR A 199 9.68 12.27 19.87
C TYR A 199 10.97 13.11 19.91
N ASP A 200 11.99 12.61 20.58
CA ASP A 200 13.34 13.13 20.41
C ASP A 200 13.94 12.49 19.16
N GLY A 201 14.58 13.27 18.29
CA GLY A 201 15.20 12.75 17.07
C GLY A 201 16.38 11.79 17.33
N HIS A 202 16.58 11.33 18.55
CA HIS A 202 17.63 10.40 18.96
C HIS A 202 17.16 8.93 18.96
N CYS A 203 15.86 8.67 18.81
CA CYS A 203 15.30 7.32 18.65
C CYS A 203 14.63 7.14 17.27
N THR A 204 14.36 5.89 16.88
CA THR A 204 13.55 5.63 15.68
C THR A 204 12.07 5.78 16.02
N TRP A 205 11.24 6.12 15.03
CA TRP A 205 9.79 6.14 15.20
C TRP A 205 9.26 4.84 15.82
N ASP A 206 9.73 3.70 15.34
CA ASP A 206 9.25 2.41 15.83
C ASP A 206 9.59 2.18 17.30
N ALA A 207 10.77 2.63 17.76
CA ALA A 207 11.15 2.55 19.18
C ALA A 207 10.36 3.54 20.05
N TRP A 208 10.04 4.72 19.51
CA TRP A 208 9.20 5.70 20.21
C TRP A 208 7.75 5.23 20.36
N GLU A 209 7.23 4.50 19.37
CA GLU A 209 5.85 3.99 19.39
C GLU A 209 5.65 2.75 20.28
N GLU A 210 6.71 2.05 20.69
CA GLU A 210 6.61 0.79 21.46
C GLU A 210 5.86 0.96 22.79
N ASP A 211 6.02 2.09 23.46
CA ASP A 211 5.42 2.38 24.77
C ASP A 211 4.13 3.20 24.69
N MET A 212 3.66 3.51 23.47
CA MET A 212 2.50 4.36 23.24
C MET A 212 1.19 3.58 23.26
N ILE A 213 0.09 4.26 23.59
CA ILE A 213 -1.25 3.66 23.52
C ILE A 213 -1.63 3.50 22.04
N ASN A 214 -1.97 2.27 21.66
CA ASN A 214 -2.36 1.93 20.30
C ASN A 214 -3.87 1.73 20.18
N PHE A 215 -4.43 2.11 19.03
CA PHE A 215 -5.80 1.79 18.64
C PHE A 215 -5.78 0.73 17.52
N ASP A 216 -6.87 -0.02 17.37
CA ASP A 216 -7.02 -0.98 16.29
C ASP A 216 -8.13 -0.50 15.33
N PRO A 217 -7.80 -0.12 14.07
CA PRO A 217 -8.81 0.26 13.07
C PRO A 217 -9.86 -0.86 12.81
N THR A 218 -9.52 -2.11 13.08
CA THR A 218 -10.44 -3.24 12.92
C THR A 218 -11.60 -3.20 13.91
N ASP A 219 -11.42 -2.61 15.10
CA ASP A 219 -12.49 -2.40 16.10
C ASP A 219 -13.57 -1.44 15.59
N ARG A 220 -13.18 -0.55 14.67
CA ARG A 220 -14.07 0.43 14.03
C ARG A 220 -14.66 -0.09 12.70
N GLY A 221 -14.27 -1.30 12.31
CA GLY A 221 -14.73 -1.97 11.09
C GLY A 221 -13.96 -1.57 9.83
N PHE A 222 -12.77 -0.96 9.96
CA PHE A 222 -11.92 -0.65 8.81
C PHE A 222 -11.14 -1.87 8.30
N ARG A 223 -10.96 -2.89 9.15
CA ARG A 223 -10.37 -4.20 8.81
C ARG A 223 -8.91 -4.12 8.37
N GLU A 224 -8.36 -5.28 8.05
CA GLU A 224 -6.93 -5.56 8.19
C GLU A 224 -6.05 -4.88 7.15
N PHE A 225 -6.57 -4.51 5.97
CA PHE A 225 -5.78 -3.86 4.93
C PHE A 225 -5.81 -2.31 4.98
N PHE A 226 -6.66 -1.74 5.84
CA PHE A 226 -6.83 -0.28 5.91
C PHE A 226 -5.52 0.46 6.20
N VAL A 227 -4.76 0.01 7.20
CA VAL A 227 -3.50 0.66 7.61
C VAL A 227 -2.53 0.73 6.44
N TYR A 228 -2.32 -0.38 5.74
CA TYR A 228 -1.45 -0.42 4.57
C TYR A 228 -1.95 0.53 3.49
N ALA A 229 -3.23 0.44 3.14
CA ALA A 229 -3.83 1.25 2.09
C ALA A 229 -3.69 2.74 2.40
N SER A 230 -3.99 3.19 3.62
CA SER A 230 -3.89 4.60 4.02
C SER A 230 -2.46 5.13 4.06
N CYS A 231 -1.48 4.32 4.47
CA CYS A 231 -0.09 4.77 4.64
C CYS A 231 0.78 4.64 3.39
N HIS A 232 0.43 3.75 2.45
CA HIS A 232 1.31 3.41 1.33
C HIS A 232 0.74 3.70 -0.05
N TRP A 233 -0.53 4.06 -0.18
CA TRP A 233 -1.08 4.40 -1.50
C TRP A 233 -0.35 5.57 -2.15
N LEU A 234 0.07 6.59 -1.37
CA LEU A 234 0.84 7.74 -1.86
C LEU A 234 2.22 7.33 -2.40
N ASN A 235 2.88 6.34 -1.78
CA ASN A 235 4.16 5.82 -2.27
C ASN A 235 4.02 5.14 -3.64
N HIS A 236 2.88 4.48 -3.86
CA HIS A 236 2.57 3.86 -5.15
C HIS A 236 2.17 4.94 -6.18
N PHE A 237 1.41 5.95 -5.75
CA PHE A 237 0.95 7.07 -6.55
C PHE A 237 2.09 7.93 -7.11
N CYS A 238 3.11 8.22 -6.31
CA CYS A 238 4.26 9.04 -6.73
C CYS A 238 5.14 8.36 -7.79
N THR A 239 5.04 7.04 -7.92
CA THR A 239 5.87 6.22 -8.83
C THR A 239 5.30 6.13 -10.25
N ILE A 240 4.05 6.56 -10.48
CA ILE A 240 3.39 6.46 -11.80
C ILE A 240 3.83 7.60 -12.71
N THR A 241 4.35 7.33 -13.90
CA THR A 241 4.97 8.36 -14.76
C THR A 241 4.41 8.50 -16.16
N ALA A 242 3.77 7.51 -16.78
CA ALA A 242 3.29 7.70 -18.16
C ALA A 242 2.13 6.83 -18.64
N GLU A 243 2.09 5.53 -18.33
CA GLU A 243 1.22 4.60 -19.06
C GLU A 243 -0.01 4.11 -18.29
N HIS A 244 -0.04 4.30 -16.97
CA HIS A 244 -1.08 3.71 -16.12
C HIS A 244 -1.57 4.72 -15.07
N ILE A 245 -1.89 5.94 -15.53
CA ILE A 245 -2.43 6.98 -14.66
C ILE A 245 -3.77 6.48 -14.09
N PRO A 246 -3.93 6.39 -12.76
CA PRO A 246 -5.21 6.06 -12.13
C PRO A 246 -6.27 7.07 -12.57
N SER A 247 -7.53 6.63 -12.61
CA SER A 247 -8.65 7.51 -12.92
C SER A 247 -8.64 8.74 -11.99
N LEU A 248 -8.63 9.95 -12.57
CA LEU A 248 -8.73 11.18 -11.79
C LEU A 248 -9.97 11.20 -10.90
N GLU A 249 -11.09 10.62 -11.35
CA GLU A 249 -12.31 10.49 -10.54
C GLU A 249 -12.05 9.69 -9.24
N THR A 250 -11.17 8.69 -9.30
CA THR A 250 -10.79 7.89 -8.12
C THR A 250 -9.99 8.74 -7.14
N ILE A 251 -8.99 9.49 -7.63
CA ILE A 251 -8.17 10.37 -6.79
C ILE A 251 -9.01 11.50 -6.19
N GLU A 252 -9.85 12.14 -7.01
CA GLU A 252 -10.79 13.18 -6.59
C GLU A 252 -11.73 12.69 -5.49
N LYS A 253 -12.26 11.46 -5.59
CA LYS A 253 -13.13 10.88 -4.55
C LYS A 253 -12.40 10.52 -3.26
N ILE A 254 -11.17 10.01 -3.35
CA ILE A 254 -10.34 9.67 -2.17
C ILE A 254 -9.92 10.95 -1.43
N CYS A 255 -9.63 12.00 -2.19
CA CYS A 255 -9.09 13.25 -1.66
C CYS A 255 -10.13 14.38 -1.58
N GLN A 256 -11.42 14.07 -1.70
CA GLN A 256 -12.47 15.09 -1.71
C GLN A 256 -12.41 15.93 -0.42
N ALA A 257 -12.25 17.24 -0.58
CA ALA A 257 -12.14 18.18 0.52
C ALA A 257 -13.33 18.05 1.48
N GLY A 258 -13.05 18.04 2.78
CA GLY A 258 -14.06 17.91 3.83
C GLY A 258 -14.75 16.54 3.92
N SER A 259 -14.33 15.54 3.14
CA SER A 259 -14.90 14.20 3.23
C SER A 259 -14.36 13.42 4.44
N THR A 260 -15.23 12.59 5.05
CA THR A 260 -14.83 11.63 6.10
C THR A 260 -13.73 10.69 5.61
N ARG A 261 -13.76 10.33 4.33
CA ARG A 261 -12.76 9.46 3.71
C ARG A 261 -11.38 10.07 3.72
N LEU A 262 -11.26 11.34 3.28
CA LEU A 262 -10.02 12.11 3.33
C LEU A 262 -9.48 12.17 4.77
N SER A 263 -10.36 12.53 5.72
CA SER A 263 -10.00 12.57 7.13
C SER A 263 -9.47 11.23 7.65
N ASN A 264 -10.18 10.12 7.38
CA ASN A 264 -9.79 8.81 7.86
C ASN A 264 -8.42 8.36 7.37
N TRP A 265 -8.15 8.45 6.06
CA TRP A 265 -6.86 7.97 5.56
C TRP A 265 -5.72 8.90 5.99
N ILE A 266 -5.94 10.22 6.08
CA ILE A 266 -4.94 11.17 6.60
C ILE A 266 -4.60 10.85 8.06
N GLN A 267 -5.62 10.67 8.89
CA GLN A 267 -5.42 10.37 10.31
C GLN A 267 -4.67 9.05 10.50
N GLN A 268 -4.94 8.04 9.67
CA GLN A 268 -4.17 6.80 9.67
C GLN A 268 -2.75 6.96 9.11
N ASN A 269 -2.55 7.75 8.05
CA ASN A 269 -1.25 8.00 7.43
C ASN A 269 -0.27 8.68 8.40
N CYS A 270 -0.77 9.52 9.31
CA CYS A 270 0.02 10.12 10.38
C CYS A 270 0.39 9.14 11.49
N ARG A 271 -0.21 7.94 11.52
CA ARG A 271 -0.07 6.92 12.57
C ARG A 271 0.18 5.54 11.97
N PRO A 272 1.30 5.30 11.26
CA PRO A 272 1.58 3.98 10.67
C PRO A 272 1.57 2.83 11.69
N GLY A 273 2.03 3.09 12.93
CA GLY A 273 2.00 2.13 14.04
C GLY A 273 0.66 2.04 14.78
N CYS A 274 -0.35 2.80 14.35
CA CYS A 274 -1.65 2.92 15.03
C CYS A 274 -1.56 3.42 16.48
N THR A 275 -0.58 4.27 16.79
CA THR A 275 -0.52 5.03 18.04
C THR A 275 -1.61 6.10 18.10
N LEU A 276 -2.10 6.47 19.29
CA LEU A 276 -3.05 7.59 19.43
C LEU A 276 -2.41 8.92 19.00
N THR A 277 -1.16 9.15 19.41
CA THR A 277 -0.39 10.35 19.04
C THR A 277 0.15 10.23 17.61
N PRO A 278 -0.11 11.20 16.73
CA PRO A 278 0.42 11.18 15.36
C PRO A 278 1.93 11.42 15.34
N ARG A 279 2.63 10.81 14.37
CA ARG A 279 4.05 11.08 14.09
C ARG A 279 4.27 12.51 13.56
N PHE A 280 3.28 13.07 12.88
CA PHE A 280 3.32 14.41 12.30
C PHE A 280 1.91 14.98 12.15
N GLU A 281 1.79 16.30 12.15
CA GLU A 281 0.53 16.98 11.92
C GLU A 281 0.21 17.02 10.42
N PHE A 282 -1.00 16.58 10.07
CA PHE A 282 -1.51 16.67 8.71
C PHE A 282 -3.02 16.91 8.78
N GLU A 283 -3.44 18.17 8.69
CA GLU A 283 -4.84 18.53 8.90
C GLU A 283 -5.67 18.35 7.63
N SER A 284 -6.58 17.37 7.64
CA SER A 284 -7.38 17.02 6.45
C SER A 284 -8.25 18.14 5.89
N SER A 285 -8.54 19.20 6.68
CA SER A 285 -9.33 20.36 6.25
C SER A 285 -8.58 21.25 5.24
N LEU A 286 -7.25 21.14 5.19
CA LEU A 286 -6.37 22.00 4.39
C LEU A 286 -6.07 21.43 3.01
N TYR A 287 -6.42 20.16 2.78
CA TYR A 287 -6.04 19.44 1.57
C TYR A 287 -7.25 19.06 0.73
N ASP A 288 -6.99 18.96 -0.57
CA ASP A 288 -7.92 18.53 -1.60
C ASP A 288 -7.17 17.68 -2.64
N PRO A 289 -7.82 17.19 -3.70
CA PRO A 289 -7.16 16.34 -4.69
C PRO A 289 -5.96 17.02 -5.37
N LEU A 290 -6.03 18.33 -5.63
CA LEU A 290 -4.96 19.07 -6.28
C LEU A 290 -3.77 19.26 -5.34
N SER A 291 -3.99 19.62 -4.08
CA SER A 291 -2.92 19.77 -3.08
C SER A 291 -2.22 18.45 -2.82
N ILE A 292 -2.96 17.34 -2.64
CA ILE A 292 -2.37 16.01 -2.44
C ILE A 292 -1.55 15.60 -3.66
N THR A 293 -2.07 15.83 -4.87
CA THR A 293 -1.34 15.53 -6.11
C THR A 293 -0.09 16.40 -6.27
N SER A 294 -0.14 17.65 -5.83
CA SER A 294 1.01 18.56 -5.88
C SER A 294 2.12 18.15 -4.92
N LEU A 295 1.76 17.61 -3.74
CA LEU A 295 2.72 17.21 -2.70
C LEU A 295 3.31 15.82 -2.94
N TYR A 296 2.49 14.88 -3.40
CA TYR A 296 2.85 13.45 -3.45
C TYR A 296 2.72 12.83 -4.83
N GLY A 297 2.09 13.50 -5.79
CA GLY A 297 1.95 13.00 -7.15
C GLY A 297 3.24 13.14 -7.95
N SER A 298 3.36 12.34 -9.01
CA SER A 298 4.41 12.55 -10.00
C SER A 298 4.14 13.80 -10.84
N VAL A 299 5.16 14.29 -11.55
CA VAL A 299 5.01 15.42 -12.49
C VAL A 299 3.97 15.11 -13.57
N ALA A 300 3.90 13.87 -14.03
CA ALA A 300 2.92 13.44 -15.02
C ALA A 300 1.50 13.49 -14.46
N MET A 301 1.31 13.03 -13.23
CA MET A 301 0.02 13.09 -12.53
C MET A 301 -0.45 14.52 -12.28
N LEU A 302 0.45 15.38 -11.84
CA LEU A 302 0.12 16.79 -11.61
C LEU A 302 -0.29 17.46 -12.92
N ARG A 303 0.41 17.17 -14.03
CA ARG A 303 0.01 17.65 -15.35
C ARG A 303 -1.38 17.14 -15.73
N ASP A 304 -1.65 15.86 -15.56
CA ASP A 304 -2.95 15.24 -15.87
C ASP A 304 -4.08 15.88 -15.05
N MET A 305 -3.88 16.06 -13.74
CA MET A 305 -4.81 16.75 -12.84
C MET A 305 -5.08 18.19 -13.32
N LEU A 306 -4.04 18.94 -13.71
CA LEU A 306 -4.19 20.32 -14.19
C LEU A 306 -4.90 20.43 -15.55
N GLU A 307 -4.69 19.46 -16.44
CA GLU A 307 -5.25 19.47 -17.80
C GLU A 307 -6.68 18.91 -17.85
N ASN A 308 -6.99 17.90 -17.03
CA ASN A 308 -8.19 17.08 -17.19
C ASN A 308 -9.19 17.15 -16.02
N SER A 309 -8.84 17.75 -14.87
CA SER A 309 -9.81 17.93 -13.78
C SER A 309 -10.76 19.10 -14.00
N SER A 310 -11.97 18.93 -13.46
CA SER A 310 -13.02 19.96 -13.49
C SER A 310 -12.99 20.76 -12.18
N PHE A 311 -12.17 21.81 -12.16
CA PHE A 311 -12.02 22.70 -10.99
C PHE A 311 -13.29 23.48 -10.62
N ASP A 312 -14.28 23.51 -11.52
CA ASP A 312 -15.58 24.14 -11.28
C ASP A 312 -16.49 23.33 -10.34
N LYS A 313 -16.09 22.10 -9.96
CA LYS A 313 -16.85 21.25 -9.04
C LYS A 313 -16.47 21.53 -7.58
N ASN A 314 -17.42 21.30 -6.66
CA ASN A 314 -17.29 21.47 -5.19
C ASN A 314 -16.30 20.49 -4.51
N GLY A 315 -15.21 20.10 -5.17
CA GLY A 315 -14.20 19.17 -4.65
C GLY A 315 -12.84 19.81 -4.33
N PHE A 316 -12.64 21.07 -4.72
CA PHE A 316 -11.36 21.78 -4.59
C PHE A 316 -11.50 23.00 -3.67
N LEU A 317 -10.46 23.27 -2.90
CA LEU A 317 -10.36 24.43 -2.01
C LEU A 317 -9.85 25.66 -2.78
N GLU A 318 -10.05 26.83 -2.20
CA GLU A 318 -9.43 28.05 -2.74
C GLU A 318 -7.92 28.03 -2.48
N GLN A 319 -7.13 28.40 -3.50
CA GLN A 319 -5.67 28.52 -3.44
C GLN A 319 -4.92 27.23 -3.07
N SER A 320 -5.50 26.05 -3.34
CA SER A 320 -4.94 24.73 -3.02
C SER A 320 -3.48 24.53 -3.43
N ALA A 321 -3.13 24.96 -4.66
CA ALA A 321 -1.77 24.87 -5.17
C ALA A 321 -0.79 25.78 -4.40
N MET A 322 -1.22 26.98 -4.00
CA MET A 322 -0.39 27.91 -3.22
C MET A 322 -0.19 27.41 -1.79
N ARG A 323 -1.24 26.85 -1.17
CA ARG A 323 -1.15 26.25 0.16
C ARG A 323 -0.23 25.03 0.17
N ALA A 324 -0.35 24.15 -0.82
CA ALA A 324 0.56 23.02 -0.98
C ALA A 324 2.02 23.48 -1.15
N ALA A 325 2.27 24.51 -1.95
CA ALA A 325 3.62 25.07 -2.11
C ALA A 325 4.19 25.63 -0.80
N HIS A 326 3.37 26.26 0.05
CA HIS A 326 3.81 26.77 1.35
C HIS A 326 4.29 25.68 2.32
N GLU A 327 3.68 24.49 2.27
CA GLU A 327 4.10 23.34 3.09
C GLU A 327 5.46 22.77 2.67
N ILE A 328 5.87 22.91 1.41
CA ILE A 328 7.21 22.48 0.94
C ILE A 328 8.34 23.36 1.51
N PHE A 329 8.03 24.60 1.88
CA PHE A 329 9.01 25.58 2.37
C PHE A 329 9.09 25.70 3.91
N ARG A 330 8.40 24.82 4.64
CA ARG A 330 8.48 24.72 6.11
C ARG A 330 9.48 23.66 6.53
#